data_AF-A0A1M4PPX0-F1
#
_entry.id   AF-A0A1M4PPX0-F1
#
_cell.length_a   1.000
_cell.length_b   1.000
_cell.length_c   1.000
_cell.angle_alpha   90.00
_cell.angle_beta   90.00
_cell.angle_gamma   90.00
#
_symmetry.space_group_name_H-M   'P 1'
#
loop_
_entity.id
_entity.type
_entity.pdbx_description
1 polymer ?
#
loop_
_entity_poly.entity_id
_entity_poly.type
_entity_poly.pdbx_seq_one_letter_code
_entity_poly.pdbx_strand_id
1 'polypeptide(L)'
;MNKKENLYLDLYCDEVKDCRLEIKSTGEIQSWTYIGILIVPDYISTELFTDINNLRCLSDSNQNWESCQKNCKYHERNDTEIHYNKVGSTIKYKIASRWVDYWLNDKNLIYYYILGIDTNKLDKQNFGPKEQQDRNTTIYNRFFRAALQSSLNWYFGKDKNIIVKNIYHDKGNSEEHQFFPWHPIYKTEREYDNIKFQNTTISFIDSDHRKATGHPYHSHFIQFIDIILGCYVNCLHKNSINENKLNLAIKSFDIIERIVKNPFNKNSKYNYYKRQSIQFFPKHDLIGLDENSLEYQKKRKDNYYYNRPLLIEQEATGQLSFLDDMLSL
;
A
#
# COMPACT_ATOMS: atom_id res chain seq x y z
N MET A 1 13.44 10.33 32.96
CA MET A 1 12.79 9.89 31.71
C MET A 1 13.67 8.82 31.08
N ASN A 2 13.17 7.60 30.85
CA ASN A 2 13.91 6.61 30.08
C ASN A 2 14.04 7.12 28.63
N LYS A 3 15.27 7.17 28.11
CA LYS A 3 15.55 7.60 26.75
C LYS A 3 14.93 6.57 25.80
N LYS A 4 13.97 6.98 24.97
CA LYS A 4 13.41 6.12 23.92
C LYS A 4 14.52 5.69 22.97
N GLU A 5 14.50 4.42 22.56
CA GLU A 5 15.43 3.89 21.57
C GLU A 5 15.10 4.47 20.18
N ASN A 6 16.13 4.72 19.37
CA ASN A 6 15.94 5.17 17.99
C ASN A 6 15.71 3.96 17.07
N LEU A 7 14.64 4.02 16.28
CA LEU A 7 14.35 3.11 15.19
C LEU A 7 14.65 3.80 13.86
N TYR A 8 15.55 3.25 13.07
CA TYR A 8 15.86 3.74 11.73
C TYR A 8 15.11 2.91 10.69
N LEU A 9 14.50 3.58 9.71
CA LEU A 9 13.74 2.92 8.66
C LEU A 9 13.70 3.71 7.36
N ASP A 10 13.46 3.00 6.25
CA ASP A 10 13.12 3.56 4.94
C ASP A 10 11.65 3.26 4.61
N LEU A 11 11.01 4.13 3.83
CA LEU A 11 9.64 3.99 3.37
C LEU A 11 9.59 3.83 1.85
N TYR A 12 8.71 2.97 1.36
CA TYR A 12 8.52 2.69 -0.07
C TYR A 12 7.04 2.79 -0.39
N CYS A 13 6.68 3.68 -1.30
CA CYS A 13 5.31 4.09 -1.52
C CYS A 13 4.89 3.89 -2.97
N ASP A 14 3.64 3.48 -3.14
CA ASP A 14 2.97 3.35 -4.42
C ASP A 14 1.47 3.63 -4.25
N GLU A 15 0.75 3.84 -5.34
CA GLU A 15 -0.66 4.18 -5.33
C GLU A 15 -1.49 3.52 -6.43
N VAL A 16 -2.78 3.38 -6.16
CA VAL A 16 -3.79 3.11 -7.17
C VAL A 16 -4.81 4.23 -7.12
N LYS A 17 -4.87 5.04 -8.17
CA LYS A 17 -5.79 6.19 -8.28
C LYS A 17 -7.05 5.82 -9.07
N ASP A 18 -8.15 6.51 -8.76
CA ASP A 18 -9.40 6.49 -9.53
C ASP A 18 -10.01 5.10 -9.81
N CYS A 19 -9.89 4.18 -8.87
CA CYS A 19 -10.54 2.86 -8.96
C CYS A 19 -12.05 3.01 -8.80
N ARG A 20 -12.80 2.73 -9.87
CA ARG A 20 -14.26 2.86 -9.88
C ARG A 20 -14.94 1.56 -9.47
N LEU A 21 -16.03 1.69 -8.72
CA LEU A 21 -16.87 0.58 -8.30
C LEU A 21 -18.33 0.96 -8.45
N GLU A 22 -19.13 0.12 -9.11
CA GLU A 22 -20.57 0.33 -9.24
C GLU A 22 -21.33 -0.54 -8.23
N ILE A 23 -22.23 0.09 -7.48
CA ILE A 23 -23.14 -0.58 -6.56
C ILE A 23 -24.44 -0.85 -7.33
N LYS A 24 -24.66 -2.08 -7.77
CA LYS A 24 -25.80 -2.43 -8.65
C LYS A 24 -27.15 -2.09 -8.04
N SER A 25 -27.31 -2.30 -6.74
CA SER A 25 -28.57 -2.07 -6.05
C SER A 25 -29.01 -0.60 -6.08
N THR A 26 -28.06 0.33 -6.30
CA THR A 26 -28.32 1.78 -6.30
C THR A 26 -27.91 2.49 -7.59
N GLY A 27 -27.09 1.86 -8.43
CA GLY A 27 -26.39 2.51 -9.55
C GLY A 27 -25.32 3.51 -9.11
N GLU A 28 -24.98 3.58 -7.82
CA GLU A 28 -23.97 4.50 -7.30
C GLU A 28 -22.58 4.08 -7.79
N ILE A 29 -21.85 5.02 -8.38
CA ILE A 29 -20.43 4.83 -8.71
C ILE A 29 -19.61 5.43 -7.58
N GLN A 30 -18.77 4.61 -6.94
CA GLN A 30 -17.75 5.04 -5.99
C GLN A 30 -16.40 5.20 -6.70
N SER A 31 -15.61 6.17 -6.27
CA SER A 31 -14.27 6.43 -6.80
C SER A 31 -13.23 6.36 -5.69
N TRP A 32 -12.37 5.36 -5.75
CA TRP A 32 -11.43 5.02 -4.70
C TRP A 32 -9.98 5.32 -5.11
N THR A 33 -9.22 5.93 -4.20
CA THR A 33 -7.76 6.03 -4.29
C THR A 33 -7.13 5.24 -3.15
N TYR A 34 -6.07 4.50 -3.43
CA TYR A 34 -5.32 3.73 -2.44
C TYR A 34 -3.88 4.19 -2.36
N ILE A 35 -3.38 4.33 -1.14
CA ILE A 35 -1.98 4.65 -0.84
C ILE A 35 -1.39 3.43 -0.15
N GLY A 36 -0.35 2.83 -0.72
CA GLY A 36 0.44 1.78 -0.10
C GLY A 36 1.76 2.33 0.45
N ILE A 37 2.11 1.96 1.68
CA ILE A 37 3.39 2.29 2.31
C ILE A 37 3.99 1.01 2.87
N LEU A 38 5.06 0.52 2.26
CA LEU A 38 5.93 -0.49 2.85
C LEU A 38 6.94 0.21 3.76
N ILE A 39 7.08 -0.31 4.97
CA ILE A 39 7.93 0.25 6.02
C ILE A 39 9.06 -0.74 6.29
N VAL A 40 10.31 -0.33 6.06
CA VAL A 40 11.46 -1.24 6.14
C VAL A 40 12.46 -0.70 7.17
N PRO A 41 12.36 -1.15 8.43
CA PRO A 41 13.41 -0.95 9.40
C PRO A 41 14.79 -1.44 8.94
N ASP A 42 15.84 -0.75 9.36
CA ASP A 42 17.22 -1.06 8.96
C ASP A 42 17.61 -2.51 9.27
N TYR A 43 17.15 -3.02 10.41
CA TYR A 43 17.50 -4.36 10.88
C TYR A 43 16.87 -5.50 10.06
N ILE A 44 15.90 -5.22 9.18
CA ILE A 44 15.30 -6.22 8.27
C ILE A 44 15.57 -5.95 6.80
N SER A 45 16.10 -4.77 6.45
CA SER A 45 16.18 -4.31 5.06
C SER A 45 16.93 -5.29 4.16
N THR A 46 18.14 -5.70 4.57
CA THR A 46 18.98 -6.61 3.79
C THR A 46 18.32 -7.98 3.61
N GLU A 47 17.78 -8.56 4.69
CA GLU A 47 17.11 -9.87 4.63
C GLU A 47 15.89 -9.82 3.70
N LEU A 48 15.02 -8.82 3.87
CA LEU A 48 13.84 -8.65 3.04
C LEU A 48 14.21 -8.46 1.56
N PHE A 49 15.23 -7.66 1.25
CA PHE A 49 15.71 -7.47 -0.12
C PHE A 49 16.25 -8.77 -0.72
N THR A 50 17.13 -9.46 0.01
CA THR A 50 17.73 -10.71 -0.44
C THR A 50 16.64 -11.74 -0.75
N ASP A 51 15.64 -11.88 0.11
CA ASP A 51 14.55 -12.83 -0.09
C ASP A 51 13.71 -12.50 -1.33
N ILE A 52 13.22 -11.25 -1.47
CA ILE A 52 12.43 -10.88 -2.65
C ILE A 52 13.24 -10.96 -3.94
N ASN A 53 14.54 -10.66 -3.89
CA ASN A 53 15.42 -10.74 -5.06
C ASN A 53 15.68 -12.20 -5.45
N ASN A 54 15.94 -13.08 -4.49
CA ASN A 54 16.12 -14.52 -4.72
C ASN A 54 14.88 -15.16 -5.35
N LEU A 55 13.68 -14.75 -4.93
CA LEU A 55 12.42 -15.27 -5.46
C LEU A 55 12.18 -14.96 -6.94
N ARG A 56 12.94 -14.00 -7.52
CA ARG A 56 12.95 -13.76 -8.97
C ARG A 56 13.53 -14.93 -9.75
N CYS A 57 14.44 -15.72 -9.18
CA CYS A 57 15.02 -16.86 -9.88
C CYS A 57 14.02 -18.02 -9.93
N LEU A 58 13.39 -18.25 -11.08
CA LEU A 58 12.35 -19.27 -11.26
C LEU A 58 12.89 -20.71 -11.38
N SER A 59 14.14 -20.98 -10.98
CA SER A 59 14.64 -22.35 -10.87
C SER A 59 13.96 -23.10 -9.71
N ASP A 60 14.00 -24.44 -9.78
CA ASP A 60 13.50 -25.33 -8.72
C ASP A 60 14.54 -25.54 -7.62
N SER A 61 15.82 -25.34 -7.91
CA SER A 61 16.85 -25.23 -6.89
C SER A 61 16.75 -23.83 -6.27
N ASN A 62 16.55 -23.75 -4.95
CA ASN A 62 16.55 -22.53 -4.14
C ASN A 62 17.93 -21.84 -4.18
N GLN A 63 18.36 -21.38 -5.34
CA GLN A 63 19.63 -20.71 -5.54
C GLN A 63 19.44 -19.22 -5.28
N ASN A 64 20.36 -18.64 -4.50
CA ASN A 64 20.37 -17.19 -4.31
C ASN A 64 20.65 -16.52 -5.65
N TRP A 65 19.97 -15.43 -5.97
CA TRP A 65 20.15 -14.65 -7.18
C TRP A 65 21.62 -14.21 -7.37
N GLU A 66 22.31 -13.91 -6.27
CA GLU A 66 23.73 -13.53 -6.29
C GLU A 66 24.69 -14.73 -6.38
N SER A 67 24.29 -15.91 -5.89
CA SER A 67 25.14 -17.11 -5.83
C SER A 67 24.72 -18.21 -6.80
N CYS A 68 23.79 -17.91 -7.71
CA CYS A 68 23.31 -18.85 -8.71
C CYS A 68 24.46 -19.20 -9.65
N GLN A 69 24.52 -20.44 -10.13
CA GLN A 69 25.58 -20.85 -11.04
C GLN A 69 25.62 -19.90 -12.25
N LYS A 70 26.83 -19.55 -12.72
CA LYS A 70 27.13 -18.52 -13.73
C LYS A 70 26.28 -18.56 -15.03
N ASN A 71 25.51 -19.62 -15.26
CA ASN A 71 24.66 -19.83 -16.43
C ASN A 71 23.18 -20.07 -16.08
N CYS A 72 22.64 -19.41 -15.05
CA CYS A 72 21.20 -19.48 -14.78
C CYS A 72 20.39 -18.86 -15.92
N LYS A 73 19.79 -19.71 -16.78
CA LYS A 73 18.96 -19.28 -17.91
C LYS A 73 17.76 -18.41 -17.53
N TYR A 74 17.44 -18.31 -16.24
CA TYR A 74 16.31 -17.54 -15.74
C TYR A 74 16.67 -16.09 -15.44
N HIS A 75 17.91 -15.77 -15.06
CA HIS A 75 18.24 -14.44 -14.54
C HIS A 75 18.05 -13.33 -15.57
N GLU A 76 18.61 -13.48 -16.77
CA GLU A 76 18.45 -12.47 -17.84
C GLU A 76 16.97 -12.23 -18.18
N ARG A 77 16.16 -13.29 -18.22
CA ARG A 77 14.74 -13.20 -18.56
C ARG A 77 13.88 -12.66 -17.42
N ASN A 78 14.28 -12.92 -16.18
CA ASN A 78 13.54 -12.56 -14.96
C ASN A 78 14.00 -11.23 -14.37
N ASP A 79 15.13 -10.70 -14.85
CA ASP A 79 15.62 -9.36 -14.58
C ASP A 79 14.73 -8.33 -15.27
N THR A 80 13.52 -8.18 -14.73
CA THR A 80 12.48 -7.31 -15.25
C THR A 80 11.69 -6.70 -14.12
N GLU A 81 11.11 -5.53 -14.38
CA GLU A 81 10.13 -4.90 -13.51
C GLU A 81 8.90 -5.81 -13.33
N ILE A 82 8.59 -6.09 -12.06
CA ILE A 82 7.39 -6.80 -11.62
C ILE A 82 6.40 -5.74 -11.16
N HIS A 83 5.45 -5.43 -12.03
CA HIS A 83 4.38 -4.49 -11.74
C HIS A 83 3.04 -5.22 -11.90
N TYR A 84 2.15 -5.08 -10.92
CA TYR A 84 0.83 -5.68 -10.84
C TYR A 84 0.05 -5.52 -12.14
N ASN A 85 0.07 -4.33 -12.75
CA ASN A 85 -0.62 -4.10 -14.00
C ASN A 85 -0.09 -4.92 -15.18
N LYS A 86 1.17 -5.39 -15.11
CA LYS A 86 1.88 -6.15 -16.13
C LYS A 86 1.98 -7.66 -15.82
N VAL A 87 1.34 -8.16 -14.76
CA VAL A 87 1.35 -9.60 -14.41
C VAL A 87 0.53 -10.49 -15.36
N GLY A 88 -0.03 -9.95 -16.45
CA GLY A 88 -0.55 -10.77 -17.55
C GLY A 88 0.53 -11.66 -18.20
N SER A 89 1.81 -11.27 -18.10
CA SER A 89 2.95 -12.11 -18.52
C SER A 89 3.18 -13.29 -17.58
N THR A 90 3.38 -14.49 -18.13
CA THR A 90 3.62 -15.73 -17.35
C THR A 90 4.80 -15.59 -16.38
N ILE A 91 5.87 -14.89 -16.75
CA ILE A 91 7.05 -14.73 -15.88
C ILE A 91 6.76 -13.77 -14.74
N LYS A 92 6.22 -12.59 -15.07
CA LYS A 92 5.89 -11.57 -14.07
C LYS A 92 4.88 -12.11 -13.07
N TYR A 93 3.88 -12.85 -13.54
CA TYR A 93 2.96 -13.59 -12.69
C TYR A 93 3.66 -14.59 -11.77
N LYS A 94 4.53 -15.46 -12.29
CA LYS A 94 5.23 -16.47 -11.47
C LYS A 94 6.07 -15.83 -10.35
N ILE A 95 6.78 -14.74 -10.67
CA ILE A 95 7.57 -14.00 -9.67
C ILE A 95 6.65 -13.33 -8.64
N ALA A 96 5.62 -12.60 -9.09
CA ALA A 96 4.64 -11.98 -8.20
C ALA A 96 3.93 -13.03 -7.30
N SER A 97 3.63 -14.20 -7.84
CA SER A 97 3.01 -15.31 -7.12
C SER A 97 3.91 -15.85 -6.00
N ARG A 98 5.23 -15.96 -6.27
CA ARG A 98 6.22 -16.33 -5.25
C ARG A 98 6.40 -15.23 -4.19
N TRP A 99 6.33 -13.96 -4.58
CA TRP A 99 6.33 -12.84 -3.63
C TRP A 99 5.08 -12.84 -2.74
N VAL A 100 3.90 -13.17 -3.29
CA VAL A 100 2.68 -13.37 -2.50
C VAL A 100 2.84 -14.56 -1.54
N ASP A 101 3.39 -15.69 -1.99
CA ASP A 101 3.65 -16.83 -1.10
C ASP A 101 4.61 -16.45 0.04
N TYR A 102 5.66 -15.70 -0.26
CA TYR A 102 6.59 -15.18 0.75
C TYR A 102 5.88 -14.25 1.74
N TRP A 103 5.02 -13.34 1.26
CA TRP A 103 4.20 -12.49 2.10
C TRP A 103 3.25 -13.27 3.02
N LEU A 104 2.60 -14.32 2.52
CA LEU A 104 1.68 -15.14 3.32
C LEU A 104 2.39 -15.97 4.40
N ASN A 105 3.65 -16.32 4.16
CA ASN A 105 4.46 -17.09 5.10
C ASN A 105 5.25 -16.23 6.07
N ASP A 106 5.43 -14.94 5.77
CA ASP A 106 6.11 -14.00 6.65
C ASP A 106 5.50 -13.98 8.06
N LYS A 107 6.39 -13.84 9.04
CA LYS A 107 6.03 -13.66 10.44
C LYS A 107 6.63 -12.41 11.06
N ASN A 108 7.68 -11.81 10.48
CA ASN A 108 8.45 -10.78 11.18
C ASN A 108 8.98 -9.64 10.30
N LEU A 109 9.10 -9.83 8.98
CA LEU A 109 9.85 -8.96 8.07
C LEU A 109 8.98 -7.96 7.30
N ILE A 110 7.69 -8.24 7.10
CA ILE A 110 6.86 -7.36 6.26
C ILE A 110 6.00 -6.45 7.11
N TYR A 111 6.25 -5.14 7.00
CA TYR A 111 5.43 -4.09 7.56
C TYR A 111 4.86 -3.23 6.43
N TYR A 112 3.55 -3.10 6.36
CA TYR A 112 2.92 -2.16 5.43
C TYR A 112 1.66 -1.54 6.01
N TYR A 113 1.28 -0.43 5.41
CA TYR A 113 0.02 0.23 5.67
C TYR A 113 -0.62 0.65 4.36
N ILE A 114 -1.92 0.36 4.22
CA ILE A 114 -2.72 0.79 3.07
C ILE A 114 -3.84 1.71 3.56
N LEU A 115 -4.03 2.85 2.88
CA LEU A 115 -5.17 3.74 3.09
C LEU A 115 -6.01 3.82 1.82
N GLY A 116 -7.24 3.30 1.88
CA GLY A 116 -8.27 3.48 0.85
C GLY A 116 -9.12 4.71 1.12
N ILE A 117 -9.33 5.52 0.08
CA ILE A 117 -9.99 6.83 0.16
C ILE A 117 -11.16 6.84 -0.83
N ASP A 118 -12.39 6.90 -0.33
CA ASP A 118 -13.58 7.16 -1.15
C ASP A 118 -13.65 8.66 -1.45
N THR A 119 -13.20 9.02 -2.65
CA THR A 119 -13.09 10.41 -3.11
C THR A 119 -14.43 11.05 -3.41
N ASN A 120 -15.52 10.26 -3.49
CA ASN A 120 -16.87 10.79 -3.71
C ASN A 120 -17.50 11.32 -2.44
N LYS A 121 -17.05 10.88 -1.27
CA LYS A 121 -17.54 11.34 0.05
C LYS A 121 -16.74 12.47 0.66
N LEU A 122 -15.77 13.02 -0.08
CA LEU A 122 -14.95 14.13 0.38
C LEU A 122 -15.60 15.46 0.00
N ASP A 123 -15.61 16.41 0.94
CA ASP A 123 -15.86 17.79 0.58
C ASP A 123 -14.63 18.38 -0.12
N LYS A 124 -14.63 18.34 -1.45
CA LYS A 124 -13.51 18.78 -2.29
C LYS A 124 -13.26 20.29 -2.19
N GLN A 125 -14.19 21.08 -1.65
CA GLN A 125 -14.00 22.53 -1.49
C GLN A 125 -12.93 22.83 -0.43
N ASN A 126 -12.76 21.95 0.56
CA ASN A 126 -11.76 22.10 1.63
C ASN A 126 -10.31 21.78 1.19
N PHE A 127 -10.12 21.47 -0.09
CA PHE A 127 -8.83 21.09 -0.69
C PHE A 127 -8.39 22.03 -1.81
N GLY A 128 -9.11 23.15 -2.00
CA GLY A 128 -8.80 24.15 -3.01
C GLY A 128 -9.99 24.45 -3.94
N PRO A 129 -9.93 25.58 -4.68
CA PRO A 129 -10.99 25.95 -5.63
C PRO A 129 -11.18 24.90 -6.71
N LYS A 130 -12.36 24.86 -7.32
CA LYS A 130 -12.76 23.81 -8.27
C LYS A 130 -11.90 23.83 -9.54
N GLU A 131 -11.40 25.00 -9.91
CA GLU A 131 -10.60 25.29 -11.09
C GLU A 131 -9.11 24.96 -10.91
N GLN A 132 -8.69 24.65 -9.67
CA GLN A 132 -7.31 24.29 -9.38
C GLN A 132 -6.94 22.94 -10.03
N GLN A 133 -6.03 22.98 -11.00
CA GLN A 133 -5.62 21.81 -11.79
C GLN A 133 -5.06 20.65 -10.94
N ASP A 134 -4.42 20.94 -9.81
CA ASP A 134 -3.74 19.98 -8.94
C ASP A 134 -4.51 19.64 -7.64
N ARG A 135 -5.81 19.94 -7.59
CA ARG A 135 -6.64 19.66 -6.40
C ARG A 135 -6.61 18.19 -5.98
N ASN A 136 -6.61 17.25 -6.92
CA ASN A 136 -6.51 15.81 -6.63
C ASN A 136 -5.17 15.45 -5.98
N THR A 137 -4.07 16.08 -6.42
CA THR A 137 -2.76 15.89 -5.79
C THR A 137 -2.69 16.54 -4.41
N THR A 138 -3.40 17.65 -4.18
CA THR A 138 -3.56 18.24 -2.84
C THR A 138 -4.32 17.30 -1.89
N ILE A 139 -5.40 16.67 -2.36
CA ILE A 139 -6.11 15.61 -1.63
C ILE A 139 -5.15 14.47 -1.29
N TYR A 140 -4.46 13.93 -2.30
CA TYR A 140 -3.50 12.84 -2.14
C TYR A 140 -2.41 13.19 -1.12
N ASN A 141 -1.79 14.37 -1.22
CA ASN A 141 -0.76 14.85 -0.29
C ASN A 141 -1.24 14.85 1.18
N ARG A 142 -2.46 15.33 1.44
CA ARG A 142 -3.03 15.32 2.80
C ARG A 142 -3.24 13.91 3.33
N PHE A 143 -3.74 13.00 2.51
CA PHE A 143 -3.97 11.61 2.92
C PHE A 143 -2.69 10.77 2.98
N PHE A 144 -1.70 11.05 2.14
CA PHE A 144 -0.37 10.47 2.22
C PHE A 144 0.27 10.81 3.57
N ARG A 145 0.20 12.08 3.98
CA ARG A 145 0.61 12.51 5.33
C ARG A 145 -0.15 11.77 6.43
N ALA A 146 -1.48 11.64 6.32
CA ALA A 146 -2.27 10.90 7.30
C ALA A 146 -1.85 9.42 7.39
N ALA A 147 -1.55 8.79 6.26
CA ALA A 147 -1.07 7.41 6.18
C ALA A 147 0.32 7.25 6.81
N LEU A 148 1.24 8.17 6.53
CA LEU A 148 2.56 8.23 7.17
C LEU A 148 2.43 8.31 8.70
N GLN A 149 1.67 9.28 9.19
CA GLN A 149 1.50 9.52 10.62
C GLN A 149 0.85 8.35 11.34
N SER A 150 -0.20 7.79 10.76
CA SER A 150 -0.95 6.68 11.36
C SER A 150 -0.09 5.43 11.43
N SER A 151 0.57 5.06 10.33
CA SER A 151 1.35 3.83 10.25
C SER A 151 2.56 3.84 11.18
N LEU A 152 3.37 4.90 11.15
CA LEU A 152 4.57 5.02 11.97
C LEU A 152 4.24 5.00 13.47
N ASN A 153 3.24 5.79 13.90
CA ASN A 153 2.88 5.83 15.32
C ASN A 153 2.21 4.54 15.81
N TRP A 154 1.34 3.95 14.99
CA TRP A 154 0.64 2.74 15.37
C TRP A 154 1.60 1.56 15.57
N TYR A 155 2.58 1.42 14.67
CA TYR A 155 3.53 0.32 14.72
C TYR A 155 4.65 0.55 15.74
N PHE A 156 5.18 1.78 15.86
CA PHE A 156 6.42 2.03 16.61
C PHE A 156 6.36 3.20 17.62
N GLY A 157 5.30 4.02 17.63
CA GLY A 157 5.30 5.32 18.32
C GLY A 157 5.31 5.31 19.85
N LYS A 158 4.86 4.21 20.48
CA LYS A 158 4.76 4.13 21.95
C LYS A 158 6.14 4.23 22.62
N ASP A 159 7.10 3.46 22.13
CA ASP A 159 8.34 3.16 22.86
C ASP A 159 9.61 3.62 22.13
N LYS A 160 9.50 4.07 20.87
CA LYS A 160 10.65 4.42 20.02
C LYS A 160 10.59 5.86 19.52
N ASN A 161 11.76 6.44 19.28
CA ASN A 161 11.92 7.58 18.38
C ASN A 161 12.11 7.02 16.97
N ILE A 162 11.30 7.46 16.03
CA ILE A 162 11.28 6.96 14.66
C ILE A 162 12.08 7.92 13.80
N ILE A 163 13.15 7.41 13.18
CA ILE A 163 14.03 8.15 12.29
C ILE A 163 13.84 7.60 10.87
N VAL A 164 13.05 8.29 10.07
CA VAL A 164 12.83 7.95 8.66
C VAL A 164 14.02 8.48 7.85
N LYS A 165 14.83 7.60 7.29
CA LYS A 165 16.01 8.03 6.53
C LYS A 165 15.60 8.54 5.16
N ASN A 166 14.84 7.72 4.43
CA ASN A 166 14.33 8.05 3.09
C ASN A 166 12.86 7.68 2.95
N ILE A 167 12.17 8.42 2.07
CA ILE A 167 10.89 8.02 1.50
C ILE A 167 11.12 7.88 0.00
N TYR A 168 10.98 6.66 -0.50
CA TYR A 168 10.97 6.35 -1.92
C TYR A 168 9.52 6.24 -2.41
N HIS A 169 9.24 6.84 -3.54
CA HIS A 169 7.92 6.80 -4.16
C HIS A 169 8.09 6.45 -5.64
N ASP A 170 7.18 5.63 -6.19
CA ASP A 170 7.24 5.37 -7.63
C ASP A 170 7.05 6.67 -8.42
N LYS A 171 7.69 6.75 -9.57
CA LYS A 171 7.61 7.94 -10.42
C LYS A 171 6.21 8.07 -11.04
N GLY A 172 5.71 9.30 -11.05
CA GLY A 172 4.44 9.64 -11.66
C GLY A 172 4.11 11.11 -11.49
N ASN A 173 2.90 11.53 -11.89
CA ASN A 173 2.48 12.93 -11.94
C ASN A 173 2.59 13.69 -10.60
N SER A 174 2.72 12.98 -9.47
CA SER A 174 2.84 13.61 -8.15
C SER A 174 4.20 14.26 -7.90
N GLU A 175 5.25 13.92 -8.66
CA GLU A 175 6.59 14.54 -8.50
C GLU A 175 6.62 16.00 -8.96
N GLU A 176 5.78 16.37 -9.91
CA GLU A 176 5.68 17.73 -10.47
C GLU A 176 4.90 18.70 -9.56
N HIS A 177 4.25 18.18 -8.51
CA HIS A 177 3.43 18.99 -7.61
C HIS A 177 4.27 19.80 -6.63
N GLN A 178 4.05 21.11 -6.56
CA GLN A 178 4.84 22.04 -5.75
C GLN A 178 5.00 21.68 -4.26
N PHE A 179 4.04 20.96 -3.67
CA PHE A 179 4.07 20.63 -2.23
C PHE A 179 4.34 19.17 -1.94
N PHE A 180 4.03 18.25 -2.85
CA PHE A 180 4.05 16.82 -2.50
C PHE A 180 5.46 16.31 -2.13
N PRO A 181 6.54 16.73 -2.84
CA PRO A 181 7.88 16.25 -2.54
C PRO A 181 8.38 16.54 -1.13
N TRP A 182 7.87 17.54 -0.40
CA TRP A 182 8.46 17.97 0.89
C TRP A 182 7.44 18.24 2.00
N HIS A 183 6.20 18.63 1.67
CA HIS A 183 5.21 19.06 2.64
C HIS A 183 4.73 17.96 3.61
N PRO A 184 4.50 16.69 3.17
CA PRO A 184 4.18 15.61 4.10
C PRO A 184 5.22 15.44 5.20
N ILE A 185 6.51 15.54 4.84
CA ILE A 185 7.65 15.41 5.76
C ILE A 185 7.65 16.59 6.74
N TYR A 186 7.69 17.81 6.21
CA TYR A 186 7.71 19.04 7.00
C TYR A 186 6.59 19.10 8.03
N LYS A 187 5.35 18.79 7.63
CA LYS A 187 4.21 18.82 8.56
C LYS A 187 4.26 17.72 9.59
N THR A 188 4.69 16.51 9.21
CA THR A 188 4.76 15.38 10.14
C THR A 188 5.73 15.64 11.28
N GLU A 189 6.92 16.18 10.98
CA GLU A 189 7.91 16.50 12.03
C GLU A 189 7.45 17.58 13.02
N ARG A 190 6.60 18.50 12.55
CA ARG A 190 6.02 19.56 13.40
C ARG A 190 4.86 19.06 14.25
N GLU A 191 4.14 18.04 13.79
CA GLU A 191 2.97 17.49 14.47
C GLU A 191 3.34 16.33 15.41
N TYR A 192 4.49 15.68 15.23
CA TYR A 192 4.96 14.54 16.02
C TYR A 192 6.41 14.69 16.50
N ASP A 193 6.59 14.78 17.80
CA ASP A 193 7.92 14.93 18.42
C ASP A 193 8.80 13.67 18.26
N ASN A 194 8.18 12.49 18.22
CA ASN A 194 8.85 11.20 18.14
C ASN A 194 9.14 10.73 16.71
N ILE A 195 8.79 11.50 15.67
CA ILE A 195 9.07 11.18 14.27
C ILE A 195 9.99 12.26 13.70
N LYS A 196 11.14 11.83 13.16
CA LYS A 196 12.12 12.70 12.50
C LYS A 196 12.53 12.13 11.16
N PHE A 197 12.92 13.00 10.23
CA PHE A 197 13.35 12.62 8.90
C PHE A 197 14.79 13.08 8.68
N GLN A 198 15.63 12.22 8.10
CA GLN A 198 17.00 12.60 7.73
C GLN A 198 17.01 13.41 6.43
N ASN A 199 16.11 13.09 5.51
CA ASN A 199 15.90 13.83 4.28
C ASN A 199 14.61 14.63 4.33
N THR A 200 14.66 15.85 3.80
CA THR A 200 13.52 16.78 3.79
C THR A 200 12.61 16.61 2.58
N THR A 201 12.98 15.74 1.64
CA THR A 201 12.24 15.48 0.40
C THR A 201 12.04 13.99 0.14
N ILE A 202 10.96 13.67 -0.57
CA ILE A 202 10.67 12.36 -1.14
C ILE A 202 11.57 12.13 -2.36
N SER A 203 12.14 10.93 -2.45
CA SER A 203 12.92 10.48 -3.60
C SER A 203 12.03 9.72 -4.58
N PHE A 204 11.79 10.31 -5.75
CA PHE A 204 11.02 9.65 -6.81
C PHE A 204 11.94 8.78 -7.66
N ILE A 205 11.70 7.48 -7.65
CA ILE A 205 12.49 6.48 -8.38
C ILE A 205 11.60 5.68 -9.32
N ASP A 206 12.16 5.20 -10.43
CA ASP A 206 11.44 4.30 -11.31
C ASP A 206 11.38 2.90 -10.68
N SER A 207 10.20 2.31 -10.64
CA SER A 207 10.03 0.93 -10.19
C SER A 207 10.78 -0.08 -11.06
N ASP A 208 11.12 0.21 -12.32
CA ASP A 208 12.06 -0.61 -13.10
C ASP A 208 13.51 -0.30 -12.71
N HIS A 209 14.11 -1.19 -11.91
CA HIS A 209 15.47 -1.07 -11.38
C HIS A 209 16.57 -1.00 -12.44
N ARG A 210 16.25 -1.28 -13.71
CA ARG A 210 17.18 -1.27 -14.85
C ARG A 210 17.25 0.08 -15.56
N LYS A 211 16.27 0.96 -15.33
CA LYS A 211 16.25 2.30 -15.94
C LYS A 211 17.22 3.24 -15.23
N ALA A 212 17.62 4.30 -15.92
CA ALA A 212 18.56 5.30 -15.40
C ALA A 212 18.08 5.98 -14.10
N THR A 213 16.77 6.10 -13.90
CA THR A 213 16.19 6.66 -12.67
C THR A 213 15.61 5.59 -11.73
N GLY A 214 15.87 4.31 -12.02
CA GLY A 214 15.61 3.21 -11.10
C GLY A 214 16.77 3.00 -10.14
N HIS A 215 16.58 2.16 -9.13
CA HIS A 215 17.61 1.81 -8.16
C HIS A 215 17.71 0.29 -8.01
N PRO A 216 18.91 -0.33 -8.06
CA PRO A 216 19.11 -1.79 -8.00
C PRO A 216 18.69 -2.46 -6.68
N TYR A 217 18.18 -1.69 -5.73
CA TYR A 217 17.82 -2.14 -4.38
C TYR A 217 16.42 -1.61 -4.03
N HIS A 218 16.26 -0.28 -3.99
CA HIS A 218 15.02 0.37 -3.58
C HIS A 218 13.83 0.12 -4.53
N SER A 219 14.06 -0.01 -5.84
CA SER A 219 12.98 -0.28 -6.80
C SER A 219 12.31 -1.64 -6.58
N HIS A 220 13.01 -2.62 -6.00
CA HIS A 220 12.42 -3.93 -5.69
C HIS A 220 11.34 -3.83 -4.62
N PHE A 221 11.51 -2.95 -3.64
CA PHE A 221 10.52 -2.70 -2.60
C PHE A 221 9.31 -1.93 -3.11
N ILE A 222 9.49 -1.01 -4.06
CA ILE A 222 8.39 -0.34 -4.78
C ILE A 222 7.55 -1.38 -5.54
N GLN A 223 8.21 -2.24 -6.33
CA GLN A 223 7.54 -3.35 -7.00
C GLN A 223 6.81 -4.29 -6.02
N PHE A 224 7.39 -4.54 -4.85
CA PHE A 224 6.78 -5.43 -3.86
C PHE A 224 5.50 -4.83 -3.24
N ILE A 225 5.51 -3.55 -2.87
CA ILE A 225 4.30 -2.88 -2.37
C ILE A 225 3.22 -2.74 -3.46
N ASP A 226 3.59 -2.49 -4.71
CA ASP A 226 2.66 -2.49 -5.85
C ASP A 226 1.93 -3.84 -5.99
N ILE A 227 2.65 -4.97 -5.87
CA ILE A 227 2.00 -6.29 -5.90
C ILE A 227 1.04 -6.50 -4.73
N ILE A 228 1.44 -6.15 -3.50
CA ILE A 228 0.55 -6.25 -2.32
C ILE A 228 -0.68 -5.36 -2.50
N LEU A 229 -0.47 -4.10 -2.89
CA LEU A 229 -1.53 -3.12 -3.11
C LEU A 229 -2.51 -3.58 -4.21
N GLY A 230 -1.99 -4.10 -5.32
CA GLY A 230 -2.80 -4.66 -6.39
C GLY A 230 -3.65 -5.85 -5.96
N CYS A 231 -3.11 -6.74 -5.10
CA CYS A 231 -3.88 -7.83 -4.51
C CYS A 231 -5.04 -7.29 -3.65
N TYR A 232 -4.78 -6.34 -2.76
CA TYR A 232 -5.83 -5.69 -1.96
C TYR A 232 -6.92 -5.06 -2.83
N VAL A 233 -6.52 -4.26 -3.82
CA VAL A 233 -7.46 -3.58 -4.71
C VAL A 233 -8.32 -4.59 -5.46
N ASN A 234 -7.73 -5.65 -6.00
CA ASN A 234 -8.51 -6.66 -6.72
C ASN A 234 -9.39 -7.52 -5.79
N CYS A 235 -8.99 -7.77 -4.54
CA CYS A 235 -9.88 -8.37 -3.55
C CYS A 235 -11.08 -7.46 -3.20
N LEU A 236 -10.85 -6.15 -3.09
CA LEU A 236 -11.87 -5.17 -2.71
C LEU A 236 -12.80 -4.75 -3.85
N HIS A 237 -12.33 -4.86 -5.09
CA HIS A 237 -13.05 -4.35 -6.25
C HIS A 237 -13.36 -5.41 -7.29
N LYS A 238 -12.61 -6.52 -7.38
CA LYS A 238 -12.68 -7.49 -8.47
C LYS A 238 -12.50 -6.85 -9.86
N ASN A 239 -11.72 -5.76 -9.92
CA ASN A 239 -11.55 -4.91 -11.11
C ASN A 239 -10.72 -5.53 -12.25
N SER A 240 -10.48 -6.83 -12.24
CA SER A 240 -9.78 -7.50 -13.33
C SER A 240 -10.34 -8.90 -13.61
N ILE A 241 -10.62 -9.14 -14.90
CA ILE A 241 -10.92 -10.46 -15.46
C ILE A 241 -9.66 -11.25 -15.84
N ASN A 242 -8.46 -10.67 -15.68
CA ASN A 242 -7.23 -11.36 -16.02
C ASN A 242 -6.96 -12.47 -15.01
N GLU A 243 -6.86 -13.72 -15.48
CA GLU A 243 -6.70 -14.91 -14.63
C GLU A 243 -5.50 -14.82 -13.69
N ASN A 244 -4.37 -14.27 -14.14
CA ASN A 244 -3.18 -14.14 -13.28
C ASN A 244 -3.43 -13.17 -12.12
N LYS A 245 -4.06 -12.01 -12.39
CA LYS A 245 -4.44 -11.04 -11.35
C LYS A 245 -5.48 -11.63 -10.38
N LEU A 246 -6.45 -12.36 -10.91
CA LEU A 246 -7.46 -13.05 -10.11
C LEU A 246 -6.81 -14.11 -9.20
N ASN A 247 -5.89 -14.91 -9.74
CA ASN A 247 -5.17 -15.94 -8.99
C ASN A 247 -4.31 -15.35 -7.85
N LEU A 248 -3.65 -14.20 -8.07
CA LEU A 248 -2.92 -13.50 -7.00
C LEU A 248 -3.87 -13.02 -5.88
N ALA A 249 -5.02 -12.48 -6.26
CA ALA A 249 -6.03 -12.01 -5.30
C ALA A 249 -6.69 -13.18 -4.54
N ILE A 250 -7.05 -14.28 -5.20
CA ILE A 250 -7.55 -15.51 -4.56
C ILE A 250 -6.50 -16.05 -3.59
N LYS A 251 -5.24 -16.16 -4.02
CA LYS A 251 -4.13 -16.65 -3.19
C LYS A 251 -3.96 -15.82 -1.91
N SER A 252 -4.13 -14.51 -1.98
CA SER A 252 -3.98 -13.59 -0.85
C SER A 252 -5.27 -13.31 -0.08
N PHE A 253 -6.40 -13.89 -0.48
CA PHE A 253 -7.72 -13.61 0.10
C PHE A 253 -7.75 -13.82 1.61
N ASP A 254 -7.28 -14.97 2.12
CA ASP A 254 -7.34 -15.33 3.53
C ASP A 254 -6.69 -14.30 4.47
N ILE A 255 -5.52 -13.76 4.09
CA ILE A 255 -4.83 -12.77 4.92
C ILE A 255 -5.53 -11.41 4.83
N ILE A 256 -5.96 -11.02 3.63
CA ILE A 256 -6.65 -9.74 3.37
C ILE A 256 -7.97 -9.71 4.12
N GLU A 257 -8.77 -10.78 4.02
CA GLU A 257 -10.03 -10.94 4.73
C GLU A 257 -9.85 -10.78 6.24
N ARG A 258 -8.85 -11.44 6.82
CA ARG A 258 -8.58 -11.33 8.25
C ARG A 258 -8.15 -9.93 8.67
N ILE A 259 -7.32 -9.25 7.86
CA ILE A 259 -6.89 -7.88 8.15
C ILE A 259 -8.08 -6.91 8.05
N VAL A 260 -8.94 -7.07 7.04
CA VAL A 260 -10.14 -6.23 6.83
C VAL A 260 -11.21 -6.47 7.90
N LYS A 261 -11.54 -7.72 8.20
CA LYS A 261 -12.61 -8.10 9.16
C LYS A 261 -12.13 -8.04 10.61
N ASN A 262 -10.85 -8.32 10.90
CA ASN A 262 -10.30 -8.39 12.26
C ASN A 262 -8.87 -7.81 12.36
N PRO A 263 -8.68 -6.50 12.11
CA PRO A 263 -7.36 -5.85 12.03
C PRO A 263 -6.53 -5.92 13.32
N PHE A 264 -7.18 -6.14 14.47
CA PHE A 264 -6.54 -6.11 15.78
C PHE A 264 -6.25 -7.50 16.37
N ASN A 265 -6.36 -8.56 15.58
CA ASN A 265 -6.13 -9.93 16.05
C ASN A 265 -4.64 -10.21 16.31
N LYS A 266 -4.26 -10.16 17.59
CA LYS A 266 -2.90 -10.48 18.06
C LYS A 266 -2.49 -11.94 17.83
N ASN A 267 -3.46 -12.85 17.70
CA ASN A 267 -3.23 -14.30 17.61
C ASN A 267 -3.47 -14.84 16.19
N SER A 268 -3.41 -13.98 15.18
CA SER A 268 -3.57 -14.41 13.79
C SER A 268 -2.42 -15.34 13.37
N LYS A 269 -2.73 -16.40 12.62
CA LYS A 269 -1.73 -17.29 11.98
C LYS A 269 -0.74 -16.53 11.08
N TYR A 270 -1.13 -15.34 10.60
CA TYR A 270 -0.31 -14.47 9.75
C TYR A 270 0.52 -13.44 10.52
N ASN A 271 0.36 -13.34 11.85
CA ASN A 271 1.07 -12.36 12.69
C ASN A 271 1.04 -10.90 12.17
N TYR A 272 -0.10 -10.44 11.64
CA TYR A 272 -0.21 -9.10 11.05
C TYR A 272 -0.39 -7.95 12.06
N TYR A 273 -0.75 -8.25 13.32
CA TYR A 273 -1.07 -7.22 14.31
C TYR A 273 0.13 -6.27 14.52
N LYS A 274 -0.11 -4.96 14.37
CA LYS A 274 0.92 -3.90 14.40
C LYS A 274 2.06 -4.06 13.38
N ARG A 275 1.79 -4.75 12.28
CA ARG A 275 2.74 -4.94 11.19
C ARG A 275 2.11 -4.64 9.85
N GLN A 276 0.91 -5.15 9.63
CA GLN A 276 0.22 -5.08 8.35
C GLN A 276 -1.22 -4.62 8.58
N SER A 277 -1.66 -3.61 7.86
CA SER A 277 -2.99 -3.01 8.05
C SER A 277 -3.47 -2.35 6.78
N ILE A 278 -4.80 -2.35 6.61
CA ILE A 278 -5.52 -1.46 5.71
C ILE A 278 -6.53 -0.64 6.52
N GLN A 279 -6.74 0.62 6.17
CA GLN A 279 -7.83 1.46 6.66
C GLN A 279 -8.56 2.12 5.49
N PHE A 280 -9.81 2.49 5.72
CA PHE A 280 -10.68 3.15 4.77
C PHE A 280 -11.18 4.48 5.33
N PHE A 281 -11.36 5.45 4.45
CA PHE A 281 -11.85 6.78 4.78
C PHE A 281 -12.60 7.39 3.58
N PRO A 282 -13.61 8.24 3.78
CA PRO A 282 -14.34 8.43 5.02
C PRO A 282 -15.45 7.37 5.19
N LYS A 283 -15.78 7.05 6.45
CA LYS A 283 -16.94 6.20 6.81
C LYS A 283 -18.26 6.90 6.50
N HIS A 284 -18.31 8.21 6.75
CA HIS A 284 -19.48 9.05 6.56
C HIS A 284 -19.27 10.02 5.41
N ASP A 285 -20.35 10.39 4.71
CA ASP A 285 -20.30 11.48 3.73
C ASP A 285 -19.97 12.80 4.45
N LEU A 286 -18.98 13.50 3.91
CA LEU A 286 -18.48 14.78 4.42
C LEU A 286 -18.93 15.98 3.59
N ILE A 287 -19.60 15.79 2.45
CA ILE A 287 -19.99 16.89 1.56
C ILE A 287 -20.93 17.85 2.29
N GLY A 288 -20.58 19.14 2.30
CA GLY A 288 -21.44 20.21 2.79
C GLY A 288 -21.65 20.20 4.30
N LEU A 289 -20.87 19.42 5.06
CA LEU A 289 -20.91 19.46 6.52
C LEU A 289 -20.28 20.75 7.04
N ASP A 290 -21.02 21.49 7.86
CA ASP A 290 -20.47 22.62 8.61
C ASP A 290 -19.44 22.12 9.64
N GLU A 291 -18.18 22.57 9.52
CA GLU A 291 -17.07 22.16 10.40
C GLU A 291 -17.30 22.53 11.87
N ASN A 292 -18.16 23.53 12.14
CA ASN A 292 -18.52 23.93 13.49
C ASN A 292 -19.67 23.11 14.08
N SER A 293 -20.35 22.30 13.27
CA SER A 293 -21.48 21.50 13.74
C SER A 293 -21.04 20.37 14.66
N LEU A 294 -21.90 20.03 15.64
CA LEU A 294 -21.72 18.85 16.49
C LEU A 294 -21.67 17.56 15.66
N GLU A 295 -22.40 17.52 14.55
CA GLU A 295 -22.39 16.40 13.61
C GLU A 295 -21.01 16.18 13.00
N TYR A 296 -20.38 17.23 12.47
CA TYR A 296 -19.03 17.17 11.94
C TYR A 296 -18.02 16.73 13.01
N GLN A 297 -18.09 17.31 14.21
CA GLN A 297 -17.19 16.94 15.31
C GLN A 297 -17.33 15.46 15.71
N LYS A 298 -18.56 14.92 15.69
CA LYS A 298 -18.82 13.51 15.96
C LYS A 298 -18.29 12.62 14.84
N LYS A 299 -18.66 12.91 13.58
CA LYS A 299 -18.24 12.14 12.39
C LYS A 299 -16.72 12.13 12.23
N ARG A 300 -16.04 13.26 12.47
CA ARG A 300 -14.58 13.39 12.36
C ARG A 300 -13.82 12.39 13.24
N LYS A 301 -14.35 12.03 14.43
CA LYS A 301 -13.68 11.13 15.38
C LYS A 301 -13.78 9.64 15.01
N ASP A 302 -14.78 9.25 14.24
CA ASP A 302 -15.08 7.84 13.88
C ASP A 302 -15.12 7.65 12.35
N ASN A 303 -14.32 8.42 11.61
CA ASN A 303 -14.42 8.42 10.15
C ASN A 303 -13.47 7.44 9.45
N TYR A 304 -12.53 6.87 10.18
CA TYR A 304 -11.69 5.78 9.69
C TYR A 304 -12.34 4.45 10.06
N TYR A 305 -12.30 3.49 9.15
CA TYR A 305 -12.88 2.18 9.36
C TYR A 305 -12.08 1.09 8.65
N TYR A 306 -12.37 -0.18 8.95
CA TYR A 306 -11.59 -1.32 8.45
C TYR A 306 -12.45 -2.30 7.65
N ASN A 307 -13.69 -2.54 8.07
CA ASN A 307 -14.49 -3.57 7.44
C ASN A 307 -15.08 -3.05 6.11
N ARG A 308 -14.78 -3.74 5.00
CA ARG A 308 -15.40 -3.55 3.69
C ARG A 308 -15.65 -4.90 3.03
N PRO A 309 -16.68 -5.00 2.17
CA PRO A 309 -16.88 -6.13 1.28
C PRO A 309 -15.61 -6.47 0.49
N LEU A 310 -15.34 -7.77 0.35
CA LEU A 310 -14.34 -8.30 -0.57
C LEU A 310 -15.07 -8.93 -1.75
N LEU A 311 -15.02 -8.28 -2.91
CA LEU A 311 -15.82 -8.67 -4.07
C LEU A 311 -15.33 -9.93 -4.78
N ILE A 312 -14.16 -10.45 -4.40
CA ILE A 312 -13.62 -11.72 -4.88
C ILE A 312 -14.00 -12.92 -4.00
N GLU A 313 -14.75 -12.72 -2.91
CA GLU A 313 -15.07 -13.76 -1.92
C GLU A 313 -15.73 -15.00 -2.57
N GLN A 314 -16.59 -14.80 -3.57
CA GLN A 314 -17.22 -15.89 -4.30
C GLN A 314 -16.20 -16.72 -5.09
N GLU A 315 -15.30 -16.07 -5.85
CA GLU A 315 -14.23 -16.75 -6.58
C GLU A 315 -13.24 -17.45 -5.66
N ALA A 316 -12.93 -16.84 -4.51
CA ALA A 316 -11.94 -17.35 -3.58
C ALA A 316 -12.43 -18.55 -2.77
N THR A 317 -13.72 -18.56 -2.39
CA THR A 317 -14.28 -19.57 -1.49
C THR A 317 -15.20 -20.59 -2.18
N GLY A 318 -15.67 -20.28 -3.39
CA GLY A 318 -16.72 -21.06 -4.08
C GLY A 318 -18.09 -20.96 -3.39
N GLN A 319 -18.23 -20.15 -2.34
CA GLN A 319 -19.48 -19.93 -1.63
C GLN A 319 -20.18 -18.68 -2.17
N LEU A 320 -21.51 -18.74 -2.31
CA LEU A 320 -22.31 -17.55 -2.63
C LEU A 320 -22.12 -16.52 -1.53
N SER A 321 -21.59 -15.36 -1.90
CA SER A 321 -21.49 -14.23 -1.00
C SER A 321 -22.89 -13.64 -0.81
N PHE A 322 -23.23 -13.22 0.42
CA PHE A 322 -24.46 -12.44 0.66
C PHE A 322 -24.39 -11.02 0.03
N LEU A 323 -23.32 -10.69 -0.71
CA LEU A 323 -22.99 -9.37 -1.24
C LEU A 323 -23.01 -9.31 -2.78
N ASP A 324 -23.82 -10.12 -3.45
CA ASP A 324 -23.99 -10.15 -4.93
C ASP A 324 -24.39 -8.79 -5.57
N ASP A 325 -24.62 -7.76 -4.77
CA ASP A 325 -25.05 -6.41 -5.16
C ASP A 325 -23.93 -5.47 -5.65
N MET A 326 -22.65 -5.87 -5.63
CA MET A 326 -21.52 -5.01 -6.02
C MET A 326 -20.66 -5.64 -7.13
N LEU A 327 -20.50 -4.97 -8.28
CA LEU A 327 -19.56 -5.39 -9.34
C LEU A 327 -18.64 -4.23 -9.74
N SER A 328 -17.38 -4.53 -10.03
CA SER A 328 -16.48 -3.60 -10.73
C SER A 328 -16.90 -3.40 -12.18
N LEU A 329 -16.77 -2.16 -12.64
CA LEU A 329 -16.81 -1.77 -14.05
C LEU A 329 -15.46 -1.94 -14.74
#